data_AF-A0A6P4FHF6-F1
#
_entry.id   AF-A0A6P4FHF6-F1
#
_cell.length_a   1.000
_cell.length_b   1.000
_cell.length_c   1.000
_cell.angle_alpha   90.00
_cell.angle_beta   90.00
_cell.angle_gamma   90.00
#
_symmetry.space_group_name_H-M   'P 1'
#
loop_
_entity.id
_entity.type
_entity.pdbx_description
1 polymer ?
#
loop_
_entity_poly.entity_id
_entity_poly.type
_entity_poly.pdbx_seq_one_letter_code
_entity_poly.pdbx_strand_id
1 'polypeptide(L)'
;MARKSHMYNAIPAGFESDEEEMENLMANLKIKRLEDITTGAGINGRNFDATLDAEAENFFKLFREKWNMYSKNKSPHLRQEFGKALMGQQDPLLLALKIFANCPDSSNIKPKSLSHFVLDTACKLHEEFPHLSEGCDPNTSMIAFNFVKTSGLLALNNAVIYAFGLREIRDLLLPKLRELLDDGHYKEVTQWSISLQLTHEFDMLELAFPLIAIEKLPLAEEYLDHATQQRLPFVKFLDSLLHKDKPVIELCEHLLGRYKNLKISHHVLSYRPIAKIVARLAKKYGFDEAVTPNYKFTKTCSYLHYLYREYEKARINLASFRELVSVHAYDYALRKDFVSYIASAGAHLEAIYWYTEFNINPNDCPLEIKSQVSQNGAGNAAGRECASQEAGAASGCDMYLTMDLPDECLFIVDKAAQFDQMLNHLKQEHTIYLDSEWMQNVCGDSQLCVLQIATGHNVYLIDCLARENLRSEHWRLLGANIFNNVNILKVGFSMVSDLSVLQRSLPLQLRLQMPNHYLDLRNLWLELKKQRFGVELPYGNVNRTGDALTDLSLACLGKKLNKSNQCSNWANRPLRREQILYAAIDARCLLLIYNTLLARVSSIHVAIEKSIASNNFLRRGANIK
;
A
#
# COMPACT_ATOMS: atom_id res chain seq x y z
N MET A 1 18.52 72.70 17.17
CA MET A 1 17.12 72.26 17.42
C MET A 1 16.83 71.08 16.52
N ALA A 2 16.31 70.01 17.13
CA ALA A 2 16.17 68.69 16.55
C ALA A 2 15.19 68.60 15.36
N ARG A 3 15.47 67.69 14.41
CA ARG A 3 14.49 66.68 13.95
C ARG A 3 15.19 65.56 13.17
N LYS A 4 14.91 64.33 13.64
CA LYS A 4 15.28 63.06 13.03
C LYS A 4 14.62 62.89 11.66
N SER A 5 15.35 62.30 10.72
CA SER A 5 14.80 61.51 9.61
C SER A 5 15.79 60.38 9.31
N HIS A 6 15.49 59.18 9.78
CA HIS A 6 16.17 57.96 9.34
C HIS A 6 15.68 57.64 7.92
N MET A 7 16.54 57.86 6.92
CA MET A 7 16.36 57.26 5.61
C MET A 7 17.09 55.92 5.58
N TYR A 8 16.34 54.85 5.35
CA TYR A 8 16.83 53.54 4.97
C TYR A 8 17.62 53.68 3.66
N ASN A 9 18.94 53.47 3.70
CA ASN A 9 19.73 53.21 2.50
C ASN A 9 19.57 51.73 2.17
N ALA A 10 18.53 51.40 1.40
CA ALA A 10 18.48 50.13 0.67
C ALA A 10 19.51 50.20 -0.47
N ILE A 11 20.56 49.39 -0.37
CA ILE A 11 21.49 49.14 -1.47
C ILE A 11 20.81 48.14 -2.40
N PRO A 12 20.69 48.40 -3.71
CA PRO A 12 20.17 47.44 -4.66
C PRO A 12 21.06 46.19 -4.69
N ALA A 13 20.45 45.00 -4.56
CA ALA A 13 21.15 43.74 -4.73
C ALA A 13 21.76 43.67 -6.15
N GLY A 14 23.08 43.52 -6.23
CA GLY A 14 23.75 43.31 -7.52
C GLY A 14 25.17 43.85 -7.70
N PHE A 15 25.87 44.31 -6.65
CA PHE A 15 27.29 44.66 -6.73
C PHE A 15 28.00 44.35 -5.40
N GLU A 16 28.25 43.07 -5.15
CA GLU A 16 29.33 42.63 -4.25
C GLU A 16 30.42 42.03 -5.16
N SER A 17 31.68 42.35 -4.89
CA SER A 17 32.82 42.08 -5.78
C SER A 17 33.09 40.59 -5.92
N ASP A 18 32.77 40.03 -7.08
CA ASP A 18 32.91 38.61 -7.45
C ASP A 18 34.34 38.04 -7.42
N GLU A 19 35.37 38.82 -7.10
CA GLU A 19 36.77 38.35 -7.16
C GLU A 19 37.22 37.57 -5.91
N GLU A 20 36.80 37.96 -4.70
CA GLU A 20 37.20 37.28 -3.45
C GLU A 20 36.42 35.97 -3.19
N GLU A 21 35.16 35.88 -3.62
CA GLU A 21 34.37 34.64 -3.53
C GLU A 21 34.86 33.58 -4.52
N MET A 22 35.33 34.00 -5.70
CA MET A 22 35.86 33.09 -6.71
C MET A 22 37.21 32.48 -6.31
N GLU A 23 38.09 33.24 -5.64
CA GLU A 23 39.34 32.69 -5.08
C GLU A 23 39.08 31.66 -3.95
N ASN A 24 38.10 31.92 -3.08
CA ASN A 24 37.70 30.97 -2.02
C ASN A 24 36.98 29.72 -2.57
N LEU A 25 36.22 29.84 -3.67
CA LEU A 25 35.64 28.69 -4.38
C LEU A 25 36.72 27.86 -5.07
N MET A 26 37.71 28.50 -5.69
CA MET A 26 38.82 27.81 -6.36
C MET A 26 39.77 27.14 -5.36
N ALA A 27 40.02 27.73 -4.19
CA ALA A 27 40.84 27.14 -3.13
C ALA A 27 40.24 25.86 -2.52
N ASN A 28 38.92 25.67 -2.62
CA ASN A 28 38.20 24.50 -2.09
C ASN A 28 37.87 23.43 -3.14
N LEU A 29 38.28 23.61 -4.40
CA LEU A 29 38.25 22.54 -5.38
C LEU A 29 39.35 21.53 -5.03
N LYS A 30 39.03 20.55 -4.19
CA LYS A 30 39.77 19.29 -4.16
C LYS A 30 39.65 18.66 -5.56
N ILE A 31 40.58 18.98 -6.44
CA ILE A 31 40.77 18.28 -7.72
C ILE A 31 41.14 16.85 -7.33
N LYS A 32 40.13 15.99 -7.20
CA LYS A 32 40.34 14.56 -7.03
C LYS A 32 40.90 14.09 -8.36
N ARG A 33 42.22 13.88 -8.42
CA ARG A 33 42.89 13.32 -9.60
C ARG A 33 42.21 11.97 -9.85
N LEU A 34 41.43 11.87 -10.93
CA LEU A 34 40.88 10.58 -11.32
C LEU A 34 42.08 9.71 -11.66
N GLU A 35 42.25 8.62 -10.92
CA GLU A 35 43.22 7.59 -11.28
C GLU A 35 42.87 7.08 -12.68
N ASP A 36 43.90 6.84 -13.49
CA ASP A 36 43.73 6.29 -14.82
C ASP A 36 42.97 4.96 -14.68
N ILE A 37 41.89 4.78 -15.45
CA ILE A 37 41.03 3.59 -15.40
C ILE A 37 41.80 2.28 -15.64
N THR A 38 42.98 2.35 -16.24
CA THR A 38 43.88 1.21 -16.47
C THR A 38 44.67 0.80 -15.22
N THR A 39 44.80 1.68 -14.24
CA THR A 39 45.57 1.43 -13.01
C THR A 39 44.83 0.44 -12.13
N GLY A 40 45.49 -0.67 -11.79
CA GLY A 40 44.91 -1.72 -10.94
C GLY A 40 43.66 -2.43 -11.50
N ALA A 41 43.38 -2.29 -12.81
CA ALA A 41 42.17 -2.84 -13.43
C ALA A 41 42.18 -4.37 -13.58
N GLY A 42 43.35 -5.00 -13.58
CA GLY A 42 43.52 -6.44 -13.69
C GLY A 42 43.42 -7.20 -12.36
N ILE A 43 43.51 -8.52 -12.44
CA ILE A 43 43.55 -9.41 -11.28
C ILE A 43 44.74 -9.05 -10.39
N ASN A 44 44.53 -9.11 -9.07
CA ASN A 44 45.52 -8.74 -8.05
C ASN A 44 46.04 -7.29 -8.16
N GLY A 45 45.26 -6.39 -8.75
CA GLY A 45 45.63 -4.97 -8.89
C GLY A 45 46.74 -4.73 -9.92
N ARG A 46 46.89 -5.62 -10.91
CA ARG A 46 47.81 -5.38 -12.02
C ARG A 46 47.26 -4.28 -12.92
N ASN A 47 48.14 -3.43 -13.46
CA ASN A 47 47.75 -2.42 -14.44
C ASN A 47 47.38 -3.09 -15.76
N PHE A 48 46.39 -2.52 -16.44
CA PHE A 48 45.98 -2.93 -17.77
C PHE A 48 46.82 -2.21 -18.83
N ASP A 49 47.42 -2.99 -19.73
CA ASP A 49 48.09 -2.43 -20.90
C ASP A 49 47.06 -2.07 -21.98
N ALA A 50 46.71 -0.79 -22.04
CA ALA A 50 45.79 -0.23 -23.03
C ALA A 50 46.46 0.12 -24.37
N THR A 51 47.74 -0.22 -24.57
CA THR A 51 48.48 0.15 -25.80
C THR A 51 47.87 -0.53 -27.02
N LEU A 52 47.57 0.27 -28.04
CA LEU A 52 47.10 -0.17 -29.35
C LEU A 52 48.31 -0.37 -30.27
N ASP A 53 48.29 -1.42 -31.10
CA ASP A 53 49.27 -1.55 -32.18
C ASP A 53 49.03 -0.50 -33.28
N ALA A 54 49.95 -0.40 -34.24
CA ALA A 54 49.88 0.62 -35.28
C ALA A 54 48.62 0.51 -36.17
N GLU A 55 48.06 -0.69 -36.34
CA GLU A 55 46.86 -0.90 -37.14
C GLU A 55 45.62 -0.46 -36.36
N ALA A 56 45.50 -0.90 -35.11
CA ALA A 56 44.42 -0.55 -34.19
C ALA A 56 44.40 0.94 -33.84
N GLU A 57 45.56 1.57 -33.66
CA GLU A 57 45.70 3.01 -33.40
C GLU A 57 45.21 3.83 -34.59
N ASN A 58 45.66 3.48 -35.81
CA ASN A 58 45.21 4.13 -37.03
C ASN A 58 43.70 3.95 -37.25
N PHE A 59 43.19 2.74 -37.03
CA PHE A 59 41.76 2.46 -37.09
C PHE A 59 40.98 3.30 -36.08
N PHE A 60 41.38 3.31 -34.81
CA PHE A 60 40.66 4.05 -33.77
C PHE A 60 40.67 5.55 -34.02
N LYS A 61 41.79 6.11 -34.49
CA LYS A 61 41.89 7.52 -34.88
C LYS A 61 40.88 7.87 -35.98
N LEU A 62 40.84 7.10 -37.07
CA LEU A 62 39.90 7.31 -38.17
C LEU A 62 38.44 7.11 -37.72
N PHE A 63 38.19 6.09 -36.90
CA PHE A 63 36.87 5.81 -36.36
C PHE A 63 36.37 6.95 -35.46
N ARG A 64 37.25 7.51 -34.63
CA ARG A 64 36.94 8.66 -33.76
C ARG A 64 36.65 9.93 -34.55
N GLU A 65 37.39 10.19 -35.62
CA GLU A 65 37.10 11.31 -36.54
C GLU A 65 35.71 11.16 -37.15
N LYS A 66 35.38 9.98 -37.67
CA LYS A 66 34.04 9.66 -38.17
C LYS A 66 32.98 9.85 -37.08
N TRP A 67 33.20 9.30 -35.88
CA TRP A 67 32.30 9.44 -34.74
C TRP A 67 31.99 10.90 -34.42
N ASN A 68 32.99 11.77 -34.44
CA ASN A 68 32.81 13.20 -34.18
C ASN A 68 32.10 13.95 -35.31
N MET A 69 32.26 13.50 -36.57
CA MET A 69 31.60 14.09 -37.73
C MET A 69 30.12 13.74 -37.84
N TYR A 70 29.71 12.56 -37.37
CA TYR A 70 28.34 12.09 -37.49
C TYR A 70 27.47 12.47 -36.26
N SER A 71 26.41 13.23 -36.49
CA SER A 71 25.38 13.53 -35.48
C SER A 71 24.66 12.25 -35.01
N LYS A 72 24.11 12.29 -33.78
CA LYS A 72 23.51 11.21 -32.94
C LYS A 72 22.54 10.21 -33.62
N ASN A 73 22.18 10.39 -34.87
CA ASN A 73 21.21 9.59 -35.63
C ASN A 73 21.87 8.86 -36.80
N LYS A 74 22.66 7.80 -36.55
CA LYS A 74 22.85 6.59 -37.42
C LYS A 74 23.84 5.56 -36.84
N SER A 75 23.48 5.01 -35.68
CA SER A 75 24.18 3.91 -34.99
C SER A 75 24.47 2.61 -35.79
N PRO A 76 23.71 2.18 -36.83
CA PRO A 76 23.90 0.84 -37.41
C PRO A 76 25.19 0.65 -38.22
N HIS A 77 25.53 1.59 -39.11
CA HIS A 77 26.69 1.45 -40.00
C HIS A 77 28.01 1.51 -39.23
N LEU A 78 28.13 2.43 -38.27
CA LEU A 78 29.30 2.50 -37.39
C LEU A 78 29.44 1.22 -36.55
N ARG A 79 28.32 0.62 -36.13
CA ARG A 79 28.35 -0.64 -35.37
C ARG A 79 28.85 -1.79 -36.24
N GLN A 80 28.43 -1.86 -37.50
CA GLN A 80 28.90 -2.87 -38.44
C GLN A 80 30.38 -2.68 -38.81
N GLU A 81 30.82 -1.43 -39.03
CA GLU A 81 32.22 -1.11 -39.30
C GLU A 81 33.12 -1.49 -38.11
N PHE A 82 32.76 -1.04 -36.91
CA PHE A 82 33.49 -1.35 -35.69
C PHE A 82 33.48 -2.86 -35.41
N GLY A 83 32.34 -3.51 -35.60
CA GLY A 83 32.22 -4.94 -35.34
C GLY A 83 33.08 -5.79 -36.28
N LYS A 84 33.18 -5.42 -37.57
CA LYS A 84 34.10 -6.08 -38.50
C LYS A 84 35.56 -5.90 -38.12
N ALA A 85 35.94 -4.71 -37.64
CA ALA A 85 37.30 -4.45 -37.18
C ALA A 85 37.67 -5.31 -35.96
N LEU A 86 36.76 -5.46 -35.00
CA LEU A 86 36.96 -6.35 -33.85
C LEU A 86 37.10 -7.82 -34.27
N MET A 87 36.22 -8.30 -35.16
CA MET A 87 36.25 -9.70 -35.62
C MET A 87 37.47 -10.07 -36.46
N GLY A 88 38.21 -9.09 -37.00
CA GLY A 88 39.45 -9.32 -37.74
C GLY A 88 40.66 -9.61 -36.85
N GLN A 89 40.50 -9.54 -35.53
CA GLN A 89 41.58 -9.59 -34.55
C GLN A 89 41.54 -10.90 -33.76
N GLN A 90 42.70 -11.33 -33.24
CA GLN A 90 42.80 -12.59 -32.51
C GLN A 90 41.95 -12.58 -31.23
N ASP A 91 41.96 -11.45 -30.51
CA ASP A 91 41.20 -11.26 -29.26
C ASP A 91 40.25 -10.05 -29.36
N PRO A 92 39.06 -10.21 -29.98
CA PRO A 92 38.13 -9.11 -30.24
C PRO A 92 37.69 -8.35 -28.98
N LEU A 93 37.43 -9.08 -27.89
CA LEU A 93 36.96 -8.49 -26.62
C LEU A 93 38.08 -7.72 -25.91
N LEU A 94 39.31 -8.23 -25.93
CA LEU A 94 40.47 -7.55 -25.36
C LEU A 94 40.74 -6.25 -26.12
N LEU A 95 40.71 -6.27 -27.45
CA LEU A 95 40.86 -5.07 -28.26
C LEU A 95 39.75 -4.05 -27.95
N ALA A 96 38.51 -4.49 -27.78
CA ALA A 96 37.42 -3.59 -27.39
C ALA A 96 37.69 -2.88 -26.06
N LEU A 97 38.27 -3.56 -25.06
CA LEU A 97 38.69 -2.94 -23.79
C LEU A 97 39.85 -1.96 -23.97
N LYS A 98 40.84 -2.28 -24.82
CA LYS A 98 41.94 -1.35 -25.13
C LYS A 98 41.42 -0.08 -25.81
N ILE A 99 40.54 -0.23 -26.80
CA ILE A 99 39.90 0.90 -27.49
C ILE A 99 39.05 1.70 -26.51
N PHE A 100 38.27 1.04 -25.66
CA PHE A 100 37.51 1.70 -24.60
C PHE A 100 38.42 2.54 -23.70
N ALA A 101 39.56 2.01 -23.28
CA ALA A 101 40.48 2.71 -22.39
C ALA A 101 41.03 4.00 -23.01
N ASN A 102 41.25 3.99 -24.34
CA ASN A 102 41.70 5.15 -25.11
C ASN A 102 40.58 6.15 -25.48
N CYS A 103 39.33 5.88 -25.08
CA CYS A 103 38.24 6.82 -25.27
C CYS A 103 38.34 7.99 -24.29
N PRO A 104 38.10 9.25 -24.72
CA PRO A 104 38.22 10.43 -23.85
C PRO A 104 37.19 10.47 -22.71
N ASP A 105 36.11 9.70 -22.83
CA ASP A 105 34.99 9.57 -21.91
C ASP A 105 34.98 8.22 -21.16
N SER A 106 36.10 7.50 -21.15
CA SER A 106 36.25 6.18 -20.54
C SER A 106 36.10 6.19 -19.01
N SER A 107 36.47 7.30 -18.37
CA SER A 107 36.36 7.49 -16.92
C SER A 107 34.96 7.91 -16.43
N ASN A 108 34.07 8.30 -17.33
CA ASN A 108 32.70 8.67 -17.01
C ASN A 108 31.74 8.30 -18.16
N ILE A 109 31.41 7.01 -18.20
CA ILE A 109 30.59 6.41 -19.24
C ILE A 109 29.18 7.01 -19.20
N LYS A 110 28.76 7.66 -20.28
CA LYS A 110 27.38 8.17 -20.43
C LYS A 110 26.61 7.37 -21.48
N PRO A 111 25.27 7.27 -21.39
CA PRO A 111 24.47 6.67 -22.45
C PRO A 111 24.76 7.34 -23.80
N LYS A 112 25.00 6.53 -24.84
CA LYS A 112 25.32 6.98 -26.22
C LYS A 112 26.64 7.75 -26.37
N SER A 113 27.51 7.70 -25.36
CA SER A 113 28.88 8.19 -25.44
C SER A 113 29.77 7.24 -26.27
N LEU A 114 30.99 7.64 -26.62
CA LEU A 114 31.88 6.81 -27.44
C LEU A 114 32.30 5.56 -26.68
N SER A 115 32.74 5.72 -25.42
CA SER A 115 33.11 4.61 -24.54
C SER A 115 31.93 3.63 -24.33
N HIS A 116 30.71 4.14 -24.14
CA HIS A 116 29.51 3.32 -24.09
C HIS A 116 29.26 2.57 -25.40
N PHE A 117 29.40 3.24 -26.55
CA PHE A 117 29.18 2.65 -27.87
C PHE A 117 30.15 1.49 -28.14
N VAL A 118 31.42 1.65 -27.77
CA VAL A 118 32.46 0.62 -27.93
C VAL A 118 32.07 -0.65 -27.18
N LEU A 119 31.76 -0.55 -25.88
CA LEU A 119 31.38 -1.72 -25.09
C LEU A 119 30.02 -2.30 -25.50
N ASP A 120 29.01 -1.46 -25.78
CA ASP A 120 27.70 -1.91 -26.26
C ASP A 120 27.82 -2.69 -27.58
N THR A 121 28.73 -2.27 -28.47
CA THR A 121 28.98 -2.99 -29.72
C THR A 121 29.68 -4.31 -29.48
N ALA A 122 30.70 -4.35 -28.62
CA ALA A 122 31.37 -5.59 -28.25
C ALA A 122 30.39 -6.60 -27.61
N CYS A 123 29.49 -6.14 -26.74
CA CYS A 123 28.50 -7.00 -26.13
C CYS A 123 27.46 -7.53 -27.13
N LYS A 124 27.03 -6.70 -28.10
CA LYS A 124 26.11 -7.13 -29.16
C LYS A 124 26.74 -8.12 -30.14
N LEU A 125 28.03 -7.99 -30.42
CA LEU A 125 28.75 -8.99 -31.20
C LEU A 125 28.72 -10.36 -30.51
N HIS A 126 28.84 -10.39 -29.19
CA HIS A 126 28.72 -11.64 -28.44
C HIS A 126 27.30 -12.25 -28.56
N GLU A 127 26.24 -11.43 -28.62
CA GLU A 127 24.88 -11.96 -28.87
C GLU A 127 24.77 -12.66 -30.24
N GLU A 128 25.47 -12.14 -31.26
CA GLU A 128 25.53 -12.74 -32.60
C GLU A 128 26.51 -13.93 -32.67
N PHE A 129 27.60 -13.88 -31.91
CA PHE A 129 28.70 -14.84 -31.89
C PHE A 129 29.09 -15.24 -30.46
N PRO A 130 28.34 -16.13 -29.80
CA PRO A 130 28.55 -16.44 -28.38
C PRO A 130 29.93 -17.03 -28.04
N HIS A 131 30.54 -17.75 -28.99
CA HIS A 131 31.87 -18.35 -28.85
C HIS A 131 32.99 -17.33 -28.58
N LEU A 132 32.76 -16.04 -28.84
CA LEU A 132 33.71 -14.96 -28.49
C LEU A 132 34.03 -14.91 -26.98
N SER A 133 33.11 -15.40 -26.13
CA SER A 133 33.33 -15.48 -24.69
C SER A 133 34.26 -16.63 -24.27
N GLU A 134 34.37 -17.69 -25.08
CA GLU A 134 35.19 -18.88 -24.75
C GLU A 134 36.70 -18.56 -24.77
N GLY A 135 37.10 -17.51 -25.49
CA GLY A 135 38.48 -16.98 -25.49
C GLY A 135 38.75 -15.88 -24.47
N CYS A 136 37.76 -15.48 -23.67
CA CYS A 136 37.91 -14.40 -22.70
C CYS A 136 38.60 -14.92 -21.43
N ASP A 137 39.85 -14.52 -21.21
CA ASP A 137 40.58 -14.94 -20.02
C ASP A 137 40.07 -14.21 -18.75
N PRO A 138 40.24 -14.81 -17.54
CA PRO A 138 39.76 -14.21 -16.30
C PRO A 138 40.25 -12.78 -16.03
N ASN A 139 41.45 -12.41 -16.50
CA ASN A 139 41.98 -11.07 -16.31
C ASN A 139 41.24 -10.06 -17.21
N THR A 140 40.94 -10.41 -18.46
CA THR A 140 40.10 -9.60 -19.36
C THR A 140 38.71 -9.39 -18.77
N SER A 141 38.09 -10.43 -18.19
CA SER A 141 36.81 -10.31 -17.49
C SER A 141 36.88 -9.37 -16.27
N MET A 142 37.94 -9.44 -15.47
CA MET A 142 38.18 -8.54 -14.33
C MET A 142 38.33 -7.08 -14.78
N ILE A 143 39.06 -6.84 -15.88
CA ILE A 143 39.23 -5.49 -16.45
C ILE A 143 37.88 -4.94 -16.91
N ALA A 144 37.11 -5.75 -17.64
CA ALA A 144 35.78 -5.36 -18.10
C ALA A 144 34.88 -4.97 -16.92
N PHE A 145 34.86 -5.76 -15.84
CA PHE A 145 34.15 -5.41 -14.61
C PHE A 145 34.65 -4.08 -14.03
N ASN A 146 35.96 -3.90 -13.85
CA ASN A 146 36.52 -2.68 -13.24
C ASN A 146 36.23 -1.41 -14.04
N PHE A 147 36.09 -1.50 -15.36
CA PHE A 147 35.71 -0.37 -16.22
C PHE A 147 34.25 0.07 -16.03
N VAL A 148 33.33 -0.86 -15.73
CA VAL A 148 31.90 -0.54 -15.67
C VAL A 148 31.29 -0.60 -14.26
N LYS A 149 32.03 -1.06 -13.25
CA LYS A 149 31.51 -1.35 -11.90
C LYS A 149 30.76 -0.19 -11.24
N THR A 150 31.13 1.05 -11.53
CA THR A 150 30.51 2.28 -10.99
C THR A 150 29.71 3.08 -12.02
N SER A 151 29.47 2.54 -13.22
CA SER A 151 28.80 3.26 -14.32
C SER A 151 27.32 3.60 -14.03
N GLY A 152 26.66 2.80 -13.17
CA GLY A 152 25.22 2.88 -12.92
C GLY A 152 24.34 2.50 -14.12
N LEU A 153 24.93 2.02 -15.23
CA LEU A 153 24.22 1.66 -16.46
C LEU A 153 23.84 0.18 -16.46
N LEU A 154 22.72 -0.15 -15.83
CA LEU A 154 22.29 -1.54 -15.62
C LEU A 154 22.24 -2.40 -16.90
N ALA A 155 21.75 -1.84 -18.02
CA ALA A 155 21.69 -2.55 -19.29
C ALA A 155 23.09 -2.90 -19.82
N LEU A 156 24.04 -1.97 -19.70
CA LEU A 156 25.43 -2.20 -20.10
C LEU A 156 26.09 -3.22 -19.16
N ASN A 157 25.92 -3.07 -17.84
CA ASN A 157 26.48 -4.00 -16.86
C ASN A 157 26.01 -5.43 -17.14
N ASN A 158 24.70 -5.62 -17.40
CA ASN A 158 24.16 -6.93 -17.73
C ASN A 158 24.74 -7.47 -19.06
N ALA A 159 24.88 -6.63 -20.08
CA ALA A 159 25.48 -7.04 -21.35
C ALA A 159 26.96 -7.46 -21.17
N VAL A 160 27.72 -6.72 -20.37
CA VAL A 160 29.11 -7.03 -20.02
C VAL A 160 29.21 -8.36 -19.27
N ILE A 161 28.28 -8.66 -18.35
CA ILE A 161 28.28 -9.94 -17.60
C ILE A 161 28.28 -11.14 -18.54
N TYR A 162 27.48 -11.10 -19.60
CA TYR A 162 27.41 -12.18 -20.58
C TYR A 162 28.61 -12.15 -21.52
N ALA A 163 28.88 -11.00 -22.14
CA ALA A 163 29.91 -10.89 -23.17
C ALA A 163 31.31 -11.22 -22.70
N PHE A 164 31.64 -10.86 -21.45
CA PHE A 164 32.96 -11.08 -20.86
C PHE A 164 32.98 -12.22 -19.83
N GLY A 165 31.93 -13.05 -19.74
CA GLY A 165 31.94 -14.24 -18.89
C GLY A 165 32.08 -13.97 -17.38
N LEU A 166 31.59 -12.83 -16.86
CA LEU A 166 31.81 -12.42 -15.45
C LEU A 166 31.25 -13.43 -14.43
N ARG A 167 30.32 -14.29 -14.84
CA ARG A 167 29.77 -15.35 -13.97
C ARG A 167 30.79 -16.44 -13.63
N GLU A 168 31.82 -16.61 -14.45
CA GLU A 168 32.87 -17.63 -14.26
C GLU A 168 33.92 -17.17 -13.25
N ILE A 169 34.04 -15.86 -13.02
CA ILE A 169 35.02 -15.25 -12.10
C ILE A 169 34.37 -14.67 -10.84
N ARG A 170 33.17 -15.14 -10.45
CA ARG A 170 32.43 -14.65 -9.27
C ARG A 170 33.28 -14.58 -8.00
N ASP A 171 34.08 -15.61 -7.74
CA ASP A 171 34.93 -15.69 -6.55
C ASP A 171 36.02 -14.60 -6.54
N LEU A 172 36.51 -14.21 -7.72
CA LEU A 172 37.48 -13.13 -7.87
C LEU A 172 36.81 -11.75 -7.77
N LEU A 173 35.54 -11.64 -8.18
CA LEU A 173 34.77 -10.39 -8.13
C LEU A 173 34.26 -10.09 -6.71
N LEU A 174 33.99 -11.11 -5.89
CA LEU A 174 33.43 -10.93 -4.56
C LEU A 174 34.26 -9.99 -3.65
N PRO A 175 35.60 -10.14 -3.54
CA PRO A 175 36.43 -9.17 -2.82
C PRO A 175 36.32 -7.74 -3.35
N LYS A 176 36.13 -7.56 -4.66
CA LYS A 176 35.96 -6.24 -5.28
C LYS A 176 34.59 -5.64 -5.01
N LEU A 177 33.55 -6.46 -4.92
CA LEU A 177 32.23 -6.00 -4.48
C LEU A 177 32.24 -5.60 -3.00
N ARG A 178 32.99 -6.31 -2.15
CA ARG A 178 33.20 -5.91 -0.75
C ARG A 178 33.94 -4.58 -0.62
N GLU A 179 35.01 -4.38 -1.39
CA GLU A 179 35.73 -3.11 -1.45
C GLU A 179 34.81 -1.95 -1.87
N LEU A 180 33.98 -2.15 -2.91
CA LEU A 180 32.97 -1.16 -3.33
C LEU A 180 31.94 -0.88 -2.23
N LEU A 181 31.50 -1.90 -1.51
CA LEU A 181 30.55 -1.77 -0.40
C LEU A 181 31.17 -0.93 0.73
N ASP A 182 32.42 -1.22 1.09
CA ASP A 182 33.19 -0.49 2.10
C ASP A 182 33.42 0.97 1.71
N ASP A 183 33.40 1.28 0.41
CA ASP A 183 33.45 2.64 -0.13
C ASP A 183 32.07 3.35 -0.22
N GLY A 184 30.99 2.64 0.10
CA GLY A 184 29.64 3.18 0.16
C GLY A 184 28.85 3.08 -1.15
N HIS A 185 29.24 2.21 -2.08
CA HIS A 185 28.54 1.96 -3.35
C HIS A 185 27.40 0.93 -3.21
N TYR A 186 26.49 1.14 -2.26
CA TYR A 186 25.44 0.16 -1.91
C TYR A 186 24.52 -0.19 -3.09
N LYS A 187 24.20 0.80 -3.95
CA LYS A 187 23.28 0.58 -5.09
C LYS A 187 23.93 -0.31 -6.14
N GLU A 188 25.17 0.03 -6.50
CA GLU A 188 25.96 -0.67 -7.48
C GLU A 188 26.22 -2.11 -7.00
N VAL A 189 26.69 -2.28 -5.77
CA VAL A 189 26.92 -3.62 -5.18
C VAL A 189 25.64 -4.44 -5.14
N THR A 190 24.50 -3.84 -4.78
CA THR A 190 23.22 -4.54 -4.80
C THR A 190 22.87 -5.03 -6.20
N GLN A 191 22.98 -4.16 -7.22
CA GLN A 191 22.71 -4.54 -8.61
C GLN A 191 23.65 -5.64 -9.10
N TRP A 192 24.95 -5.54 -8.82
CA TRP A 192 25.92 -6.57 -9.16
C TRP A 192 25.63 -7.89 -8.44
N SER A 193 25.27 -7.85 -7.15
CA SER A 193 24.92 -9.05 -6.39
C SER A 193 23.71 -9.77 -6.97
N ILE A 194 22.71 -9.02 -7.47
CA ILE A 194 21.54 -9.59 -8.14
C ILE A 194 21.95 -10.21 -9.49
N SER A 195 22.57 -9.42 -10.37
CA SER A 195 22.90 -9.85 -11.73
C SER A 195 23.93 -11.01 -11.78
N LEU A 196 24.85 -11.05 -10.82
CA LEU A 196 25.84 -12.13 -10.66
C LEU A 196 25.33 -13.28 -9.78
N GLN A 197 24.12 -13.19 -9.21
CA GLN A 197 23.54 -14.22 -8.33
C GLN A 197 24.37 -14.48 -7.05
N LEU A 198 24.92 -13.42 -6.48
CA LEU A 198 25.73 -13.40 -5.26
C LEU A 198 24.98 -12.84 -4.04
N THR A 199 23.65 -12.80 -4.08
CA THR A 199 22.84 -12.24 -2.98
C THR A 199 22.98 -13.01 -1.65
N HIS A 200 23.42 -14.27 -1.68
CA HIS A 200 23.67 -15.08 -0.48
C HIS A 200 24.95 -14.68 0.26
N GLU A 201 25.87 -13.98 -0.41
CA GLU A 201 27.12 -13.53 0.19
C GLU A 201 26.91 -12.31 1.10
N PHE A 202 25.87 -11.49 0.88
CA PHE A 202 25.67 -10.23 1.60
C PHE A 202 24.52 -10.32 2.60
N ASP A 203 24.66 -9.65 3.75
CA ASP A 203 23.60 -9.58 4.75
C ASP A 203 22.55 -8.50 4.42
N MET A 204 21.35 -8.67 4.96
CA MET A 204 20.23 -7.74 4.77
C MET A 204 20.52 -6.32 5.30
N LEU A 205 21.36 -6.20 6.34
CA LEU A 205 21.78 -4.92 6.87
C LEU A 205 22.91 -4.29 6.05
N GLU A 206 23.64 -5.08 5.26
CA GLU A 206 24.69 -4.55 4.36
C GLU A 206 24.09 -3.91 3.10
N LEU A 207 23.02 -4.48 2.55
CA LEU A 207 22.45 -4.04 1.27
C LEU A 207 21.00 -3.51 1.39
N ALA A 208 20.08 -4.31 1.93
CA ALA A 208 18.67 -3.96 1.90
C ALA A 208 18.35 -2.73 2.79
N PHE A 209 18.87 -2.68 4.02
CA PHE A 209 18.57 -1.56 4.92
C PHE A 209 19.15 -0.21 4.45
N PRO A 210 20.41 -0.10 3.98
CA PRO A 210 20.94 1.13 3.42
C PRO A 210 20.10 1.66 2.26
N LEU A 211 19.59 0.77 1.40
CA LEU A 211 18.69 1.13 0.31
C LEU A 211 17.36 1.70 0.81
N ILE A 212 16.80 1.17 1.90
CA ILE A 212 15.63 1.78 2.55
C ILE A 212 15.98 3.19 3.06
N ALA A 213 17.11 3.33 3.75
CA ALA A 213 17.55 4.60 4.35
C ALA A 213 17.78 5.72 3.31
N ILE A 214 18.02 5.38 2.04
CA ILE A 214 18.19 6.33 0.92
C ILE A 214 17.02 6.36 -0.07
N GLU A 215 15.84 5.89 0.37
CA GLU A 215 14.58 5.90 -0.40
C GLU A 215 14.61 5.07 -1.71
N LYS A 216 15.38 3.98 -1.72
CA LYS A 216 15.51 3.05 -2.87
C LYS A 216 14.79 1.72 -2.62
N LEU A 217 13.58 1.80 -2.07
CA LEU A 217 12.73 0.64 -1.81
C LEU A 217 12.58 -0.32 -3.01
N PRO A 218 12.39 0.12 -4.26
CA PRO A 218 12.26 -0.81 -5.38
C PRO A 218 13.47 -1.73 -5.57
N LEU A 219 14.69 -1.21 -5.39
CA LEU A 219 15.91 -2.01 -5.50
C LEU A 219 16.11 -2.92 -4.28
N ALA A 220 15.72 -2.47 -3.08
CA ALA A 220 15.71 -3.31 -1.89
C ALA A 220 14.73 -4.48 -2.03
N GLU A 221 13.56 -4.23 -2.61
CA GLU A 221 12.56 -5.27 -2.92
C GLU A 221 13.08 -6.26 -3.96
N GLU A 222 13.72 -5.78 -5.03
CA GLU A 222 14.34 -6.63 -6.04
C GLU A 222 15.42 -7.52 -5.42
N TYR A 223 16.31 -6.95 -4.60
CA TYR A 223 17.31 -7.72 -3.86
C TYR A 223 16.67 -8.83 -3.00
N LEU A 224 15.66 -8.51 -2.21
CA LEU A 224 14.95 -9.48 -1.36
C LEU A 224 14.17 -10.52 -2.18
N ASP A 225 13.77 -10.19 -3.41
CA ASP A 225 13.15 -11.16 -4.32
C ASP A 225 14.13 -12.26 -4.70
N HIS A 226 15.43 -11.95 -4.77
CA HIS A 226 16.51 -12.92 -4.96
C HIS A 226 17.04 -13.51 -3.64
N ALA A 227 17.17 -12.70 -2.58
CA ALA A 227 17.64 -13.09 -1.24
C ALA A 227 16.50 -13.67 -0.37
N THR A 228 15.87 -14.75 -0.84
CA THR A 228 14.63 -15.30 -0.24
C THR A 228 14.75 -15.60 1.26
N GLN A 229 15.90 -16.12 1.71
CA GLN A 229 16.16 -16.47 3.11
C GLN A 229 16.19 -15.25 4.04
N GLN A 230 16.46 -14.06 3.51
CA GLN A 230 16.58 -12.82 4.28
C GLN A 230 15.24 -12.09 4.44
N ARG A 231 14.20 -12.43 3.67
CA ARG A 231 12.89 -11.75 3.69
C ARG A 231 12.26 -11.72 5.09
N LEU A 232 12.19 -12.87 5.75
CA LEU A 232 11.57 -12.97 7.08
C LEU A 232 12.40 -12.24 8.16
N PRO A 233 13.72 -12.47 8.29
CA PRO A 233 14.57 -11.68 9.19
C PRO A 233 14.47 -10.17 8.95
N PHE A 234 14.42 -9.74 7.69
CA PHE A 234 14.37 -8.32 7.34
C PHE A 234 13.06 -7.66 7.74
N VAL A 235 11.93 -8.32 7.51
CA VAL A 235 10.62 -7.82 7.97
C VAL A 235 10.56 -7.76 9.50
N LYS A 236 11.08 -8.77 10.21
CA LYS A 236 11.18 -8.75 11.68
C LYS A 236 12.06 -7.62 12.19
N PHE A 237 13.19 -7.38 11.52
CA PHE A 237 14.06 -6.26 11.85
C PHE A 237 13.34 -4.91 11.66
N LEU A 238 12.71 -4.67 10.51
CA LEU A 238 11.96 -3.43 10.29
C LEU A 238 10.80 -3.25 11.28
N ASP A 239 10.11 -4.33 11.66
CA ASP A 239 9.06 -4.28 12.68
C ASP A 239 9.64 -3.91 14.05
N SER A 240 10.82 -4.41 14.41
CA SER A 240 11.49 -4.06 15.67
C SER A 240 11.81 -2.55 15.80
N LEU A 241 11.92 -1.84 14.66
CA LEU A 241 12.08 -0.38 14.64
C LEU A 241 10.78 0.38 14.93
N LEU A 242 9.61 -0.27 14.94
CA LEU A 242 8.30 0.33 15.19
C LEU A 242 7.89 0.29 16.67
N HIS A 243 8.88 0.30 17.57
CA HIS A 243 8.64 0.29 19.01
C HIS A 243 7.87 1.55 19.46
N LYS A 244 6.93 1.39 20.40
CA LYS A 244 6.06 2.50 20.84
C LYS A 244 6.81 3.60 21.61
N ASP A 245 7.83 3.21 22.39
CA ASP A 245 8.49 4.11 23.34
C ASP A 245 9.67 4.87 22.75
N LYS A 246 10.13 4.51 21.54
CA LYS A 246 11.35 5.08 20.94
C LYS A 246 11.13 5.40 19.47
N PRO A 247 11.65 6.54 18.97
CA PRO A 247 11.57 6.85 17.54
C PRO A 247 12.44 5.88 16.72
N VAL A 248 11.98 5.57 15.51
CA VAL A 248 12.67 4.69 14.53
C VAL A 248 14.15 5.05 14.39
N ILE A 249 14.46 6.36 14.28
CA ILE A 249 15.82 6.84 14.04
C ILE A 249 16.78 6.50 15.19
N GLU A 250 16.33 6.59 16.44
CA GLU A 250 17.14 6.26 17.63
C GLU A 250 17.44 4.76 17.66
N LEU A 251 16.45 3.92 17.30
CA LEU A 251 16.61 2.47 17.31
C LEU A 251 17.63 1.98 16.27
N CYS A 252 17.80 2.69 15.15
CA CYS A 252 18.73 2.31 14.09
C CYS A 252 20.01 3.15 14.02
N GLU A 253 20.20 4.15 14.89
CA GLU A 253 21.35 5.07 14.86
C GLU A 253 22.71 4.34 14.87
N HIS A 254 22.84 3.31 15.70
CA HIS A 254 24.04 2.48 15.79
C HIS A 254 24.38 1.73 14.48
N LEU A 255 23.38 1.44 13.64
CA LEU A 255 23.58 0.84 12.32
C LEU A 255 23.97 1.91 11.30
N LEU A 256 23.35 3.09 11.37
CA LEU A 256 23.61 4.19 10.44
C LEU A 256 25.06 4.64 10.48
N GLY A 257 25.68 4.65 11.66
CA GLY A 257 27.10 4.97 11.83
C GLY A 257 28.07 4.01 11.12
N ARG A 258 27.62 2.81 10.73
CA ARG A 258 28.43 1.83 9.99
C ARG A 258 28.49 2.12 8.49
N TYR A 259 27.57 2.92 7.96
CA TYR A 259 27.46 3.14 6.52
C TYR A 259 28.29 4.35 6.07
N LYS A 260 29.37 4.11 5.32
CA LYS A 260 30.18 5.15 4.68
C LYS A 260 29.41 5.81 3.54
N ASN A 261 29.59 7.13 3.37
CA ASN A 261 29.05 7.92 2.24
C ASN A 261 27.52 7.85 2.02
N LEU A 262 26.75 7.43 3.03
CA LEU A 262 25.30 7.30 2.91
C LEU A 262 24.58 8.63 3.21
N LYS A 263 23.87 9.18 2.22
CA LYS A 263 22.99 10.34 2.41
C LYS A 263 21.64 9.89 2.97
N ILE A 264 21.54 9.77 4.28
CA ILE A 264 20.36 9.26 4.98
C ILE A 264 19.16 10.20 4.79
N SER A 265 18.00 9.63 4.43
CA SER A 265 16.72 10.33 4.47
C SER A 265 16.06 10.14 5.83
N HIS A 266 16.09 11.20 6.65
CA HIS A 266 15.37 11.24 7.92
C HIS A 266 13.84 11.12 7.74
N HIS A 267 13.32 11.50 6.57
CA HIS A 267 11.90 11.35 6.28
C HIS A 267 11.49 9.87 6.25
N VAL A 268 12.25 9.01 5.57
CA VAL A 268 11.93 7.57 5.49
C VAL A 268 12.15 6.84 6.81
N LEU A 269 13.13 7.26 7.61
CA LEU A 269 13.41 6.68 8.93
C LEU A 269 12.50 7.25 10.03
N SER A 270 11.20 7.36 9.73
CA SER A 270 10.16 7.72 10.69
C SER A 270 9.11 6.60 10.75
N TYR A 271 8.25 6.65 11.78
CA TYR A 271 7.29 5.57 12.03
C TYR A 271 6.39 5.29 10.81
N ARG A 272 5.77 6.32 10.22
CA ARG A 272 4.76 6.14 9.17
C ARG A 272 5.33 5.48 7.90
N PRO A 273 6.49 5.90 7.35
CA PRO A 273 7.07 5.25 6.18
C PRO A 273 7.56 3.83 6.47
N ILE A 274 8.25 3.58 7.59
CA ILE A 274 8.67 2.21 7.95
C ILE A 274 7.46 1.30 8.14
N ALA A 275 6.40 1.75 8.82
CA ALA A 275 5.17 0.97 9.00
C ALA A 275 4.52 0.61 7.65
N LYS A 276 4.55 1.51 6.67
CA LYS A 276 4.08 1.23 5.30
C LYS A 276 4.96 0.19 4.60
N ILE A 277 6.27 0.27 4.78
CA ILE A 277 7.22 -0.70 4.20
C ILE A 277 7.01 -2.09 4.82
N VAL A 278 6.92 -2.18 6.15
CA VAL A 278 6.61 -3.43 6.87
C VAL A 278 5.32 -4.05 6.35
N ALA A 279 4.23 -3.28 6.30
CA ALA A 279 2.94 -3.75 5.78
C ALA A 279 3.02 -4.23 4.32
N ARG A 280 3.77 -3.51 3.48
CA ARG A 280 3.96 -3.84 2.06
C ARG A 280 4.75 -5.13 1.88
N LEU A 281 5.88 -5.28 2.59
CA LEU A 281 6.73 -6.46 2.49
C LEU A 281 6.05 -7.70 3.10
N ALA A 282 5.40 -7.57 4.26
CA ALA A 282 4.64 -8.65 4.88
C ALA A 282 3.55 -9.16 3.93
N LYS A 283 2.79 -8.25 3.29
CA LYS A 283 1.79 -8.61 2.27
C LYS A 283 2.41 -9.23 1.02
N LYS A 284 3.52 -8.67 0.51
CA LYS A 284 4.22 -9.17 -0.70
C LYS A 284 4.70 -10.62 -0.50
N TYR A 285 5.20 -10.94 0.68
CA TYR A 285 5.77 -12.25 0.99
C TYR A 285 4.81 -13.21 1.70
N GLY A 286 3.56 -12.79 1.96
CA GLY A 286 2.54 -13.65 2.58
C GLY A 286 2.81 -13.97 4.06
N PHE A 287 3.47 -13.06 4.78
CA PHE A 287 3.69 -13.23 6.22
C PHE A 287 2.45 -12.88 7.03
N ASP A 288 2.24 -13.65 8.10
CA ASP A 288 1.15 -13.42 9.04
C ASP A 288 1.44 -12.25 9.99
N GLU A 289 0.45 -11.90 10.80
CA GLU A 289 0.56 -10.82 11.78
C GLU A 289 1.52 -11.16 12.94
N ALA A 290 1.80 -12.44 13.20
CA ALA A 290 2.71 -12.84 14.27
C ALA A 290 4.17 -12.46 13.96
N VAL A 291 4.51 -12.25 12.68
CA VAL A 291 5.81 -11.74 12.25
C VAL A 291 5.97 -10.23 12.51
N THR A 292 4.88 -9.48 12.66
CA THR A 292 4.90 -7.99 12.76
C THR A 292 4.18 -7.46 14.01
N PRO A 293 4.59 -7.89 15.22
CA PRO A 293 3.89 -7.56 16.45
C PRO A 293 3.86 -6.05 16.77
N ASN A 294 4.92 -5.29 16.50
CA ASN A 294 4.97 -3.86 16.84
C ASN A 294 4.09 -3.03 15.90
N TYR A 295 4.11 -3.37 14.60
CA TYR A 295 3.19 -2.81 13.62
C TYR A 295 1.74 -3.10 14.01
N LYS A 296 1.42 -4.34 14.38
CA LYS A 296 0.08 -4.74 14.82
C LYS A 296 -0.36 -3.98 16.06
N PHE A 297 0.49 -3.93 17.08
CA PHE A 297 0.22 -3.23 18.33
C PHE A 297 -0.16 -1.78 18.06
N THR A 298 0.72 -1.02 17.40
CA THR A 298 0.52 0.42 17.21
C THR A 298 -0.65 0.74 16.27
N LYS A 299 -0.92 -0.12 15.28
CA LYS A 299 -2.10 0.01 14.42
C LYS A 299 -3.39 -0.23 15.21
N THR A 300 -3.37 -1.18 16.16
CA THR A 300 -4.50 -1.48 17.04
C THR A 300 -4.74 -0.34 18.03
N CYS A 301 -3.70 0.22 18.65
CA CYS A 301 -3.78 1.47 19.42
C CYS A 301 -4.46 2.58 18.63
N SER A 302 -3.98 2.83 17.40
CA SER A 302 -4.53 3.86 16.52
C SER A 302 -6.01 3.64 16.20
N TYR A 303 -6.44 2.39 16.05
CA TYR A 303 -7.84 2.03 15.83
C TYR A 303 -8.69 2.26 17.09
N LEU A 304 -8.23 1.84 18.27
CA LEU A 304 -8.89 2.11 19.54
C LEU A 304 -9.06 3.63 19.77
N HIS A 305 -8.01 4.42 19.53
CA HIS A 305 -8.05 5.88 19.59
C HIS A 305 -9.03 6.49 18.58
N TYR A 306 -9.15 5.88 17.39
CA TYR A 306 -10.17 6.24 16.42
C TYR A 306 -11.58 5.97 16.94
N LEU A 307 -11.85 4.79 17.53
CA LEU A 307 -13.15 4.46 18.11
C LEU A 307 -13.60 5.49 19.15
N TYR A 308 -12.70 5.88 20.06
CA TYR A 308 -13.01 6.92 21.06
C TYR A 308 -13.37 8.26 20.40
N ARG A 309 -12.60 8.71 19.41
CA ARG A 309 -12.88 9.98 18.71
C ARG A 309 -14.20 9.96 17.93
N GLU A 310 -14.62 8.80 17.43
CA GLU A 310 -15.90 8.70 16.74
C GLU A 310 -17.08 8.58 17.72
N TYR A 311 -16.87 7.96 18.89
CA TYR A 311 -17.80 8.00 20.02
C TYR A 311 -17.99 9.44 20.53
N GLU A 312 -16.90 10.20 20.72
CA GLU A 312 -16.93 11.61 21.15
C GLU A 312 -17.72 12.50 20.17
N LYS A 313 -17.65 12.20 18.87
CA LYS A 313 -18.43 12.88 17.82
C LYS A 313 -19.88 12.36 17.69
N ALA A 314 -20.33 11.51 18.60
CA ALA A 314 -21.65 10.86 18.57
C ALA A 314 -21.95 10.10 17.26
N ARG A 315 -20.92 9.58 16.58
CA ARG A 315 -21.07 8.76 15.36
C ARG A 315 -21.21 7.28 15.67
N ILE A 316 -20.78 6.86 16.85
CA ILE A 316 -20.91 5.50 17.36
C ILE A 316 -21.65 5.60 18.70
N ASN A 317 -22.64 4.73 18.93
CA ASN A 317 -23.31 4.69 20.22
C ASN A 317 -22.44 4.04 21.31
N LEU A 318 -22.78 4.26 22.59
CA LEU A 318 -22.01 3.78 23.73
C LEU A 318 -21.84 2.25 23.74
N ALA A 319 -22.89 1.50 23.45
CA ALA A 319 -22.86 0.03 23.46
C ALA A 319 -21.88 -0.50 22.40
N SER A 320 -21.99 0.00 21.17
CA SER A 320 -21.09 -0.36 20.07
C SER A 320 -19.65 0.05 20.34
N PHE A 321 -19.42 1.24 20.90
CA PHE A 321 -18.09 1.71 21.28
C PHE A 321 -17.44 0.76 22.30
N ARG A 322 -18.16 0.43 23.39
CA ARG A 322 -17.64 -0.44 24.44
C ARG A 322 -17.40 -1.87 23.97
N GLU A 323 -18.28 -2.42 23.15
CA GLU A 323 -18.06 -3.75 22.59
C GLU A 323 -16.82 -3.81 21.68
N LEU A 324 -16.68 -2.84 20.77
CA LEU A 324 -15.54 -2.81 19.85
C LEU A 324 -14.22 -2.63 20.62
N VAL A 325 -14.18 -1.74 21.61
CA VAL A 325 -13.01 -1.57 22.47
C VAL A 325 -12.67 -2.86 23.21
N SER A 326 -13.67 -3.55 23.78
CA SER A 326 -13.46 -4.80 24.52
C SER A 326 -12.88 -5.92 23.65
N VAL A 327 -13.30 -6.00 22.38
CA VAL A 327 -12.77 -6.99 21.42
C VAL A 327 -11.35 -6.65 20.98
N HIS A 328 -11.07 -5.37 20.70
CA HIS A 328 -9.80 -4.97 20.12
C HIS A 328 -8.71 -4.69 21.15
N ALA A 329 -9.05 -4.40 22.41
CA ALA A 329 -8.12 -4.31 23.53
C ALA A 329 -7.86 -5.70 24.15
N TYR A 330 -7.51 -6.66 23.31
CA TYR A 330 -7.42 -8.08 23.69
C TYR A 330 -6.27 -8.38 24.66
N ASP A 331 -5.20 -7.58 24.67
CA ASP A 331 -4.05 -7.75 25.58
C ASP A 331 -3.87 -6.59 26.56
N TYR A 332 -3.07 -6.82 27.60
CA TYR A 332 -2.83 -5.84 28.66
C TYR A 332 -2.13 -4.56 28.17
N ALA A 333 -1.23 -4.66 27.19
CA ALA A 333 -0.49 -3.52 26.68
C ALA A 333 -1.41 -2.55 25.93
N LEU A 334 -2.36 -3.07 25.15
CA LEU A 334 -3.37 -2.30 24.44
C LEU A 334 -4.37 -1.66 25.41
N ARG A 335 -4.80 -2.40 26.43
CA ARG A 335 -5.68 -1.86 27.49
C ARG A 335 -5.03 -0.70 28.22
N LYS A 336 -3.76 -0.84 28.60
CA LYS A 336 -2.98 0.23 29.24
C LYS A 336 -2.87 1.46 28.33
N ASP A 337 -2.45 1.27 27.09
CA ASP A 337 -2.32 2.36 26.11
C ASP A 337 -3.64 3.11 25.92
N PHE A 338 -4.75 2.39 25.76
CA PHE A 338 -6.06 2.99 25.57
C PHE A 338 -6.55 3.80 26.78
N VAL A 339 -6.38 3.27 28.00
CA VAL A 339 -6.73 3.98 29.23
C VAL A 339 -5.89 5.25 29.39
N SER A 340 -4.58 5.18 29.13
CA SER A 340 -3.70 6.35 29.11
C SER A 340 -4.16 7.38 28.07
N TYR A 341 -4.52 6.96 26.86
CA TYR A 341 -4.99 7.85 25.81
C TYR A 341 -6.27 8.60 26.20
N ILE A 342 -7.30 7.90 26.71
CA ILE A 342 -8.55 8.54 27.14
C ILE A 342 -8.30 9.51 28.30
N ALA A 343 -7.46 9.11 29.26
CA ALA A 343 -7.09 9.95 30.40
C ALA A 343 -6.43 11.26 29.93
N SER A 344 -5.44 11.18 29.04
CA SER A 344 -4.78 12.36 28.47
C SER A 344 -5.67 13.18 27.54
N ALA A 345 -6.73 12.59 26.98
CA ALA A 345 -7.77 13.31 26.23
C ALA A 345 -8.75 14.09 27.14
N GLY A 346 -8.67 13.92 28.47
CA GLY A 346 -9.50 14.62 29.45
C GLY A 346 -10.83 13.93 29.79
N ALA A 347 -11.15 12.79 29.18
CA ALA A 347 -12.38 12.04 29.46
C ALA A 347 -12.24 11.11 30.68
N HIS A 348 -12.03 11.71 31.85
CA HIS A 348 -11.63 10.97 33.06
C HIS A 348 -12.66 9.91 33.50
N LEU A 349 -13.97 10.16 33.37
CA LEU A 349 -15.00 9.19 33.74
C LEU A 349 -14.93 7.92 32.87
N GLU A 350 -14.73 8.09 31.57
CA GLU A 350 -14.60 6.95 30.65
C GLU A 350 -13.25 6.25 30.85
N ALA A 351 -12.18 6.99 31.15
CA ALA A 351 -10.89 6.39 31.51
C ALA A 351 -10.96 5.57 32.80
N ILE A 352 -11.69 6.02 33.82
CA ILE A 352 -11.93 5.27 35.06
C ILE A 352 -12.77 4.02 34.80
N TYR A 353 -13.78 4.11 33.93
CA TYR A 353 -14.57 2.96 33.50
C TYR A 353 -13.65 1.88 32.89
N TRP A 354 -12.83 2.23 31.91
CA TRP A 354 -11.90 1.28 31.27
C TRP A 354 -10.79 0.80 32.19
N TYR A 355 -10.26 1.66 33.07
CA TYR A 355 -9.30 1.26 34.10
C TYR A 355 -9.85 0.11 34.97
N THR A 356 -11.12 0.24 35.37
CA THR A 356 -11.83 -0.75 36.20
C THR A 356 -12.17 -2.00 35.39
N GLU A 357 -12.79 -1.84 34.22
CA GLU A 357 -13.19 -2.93 33.34
C GLU A 357 -12.00 -3.82 32.92
N PHE A 358 -10.86 -3.19 32.62
CA PHE A 358 -9.65 -3.89 32.22
C PHE A 358 -8.79 -4.41 33.37
N ASN A 359 -9.16 -4.10 34.63
CA ASN A 359 -8.37 -4.43 35.81
C ASN A 359 -6.90 -3.98 35.69
N ILE A 360 -6.67 -2.72 35.31
CA ILE A 360 -5.32 -2.16 35.17
C ILE A 360 -4.61 -2.13 36.53
N ASN A 361 -3.33 -2.51 36.55
CA ASN A 361 -2.52 -2.47 37.77
C ASN A 361 -2.42 -1.02 38.29
N PRO A 362 -2.55 -0.77 39.61
CA PRO A 362 -2.36 0.56 40.19
C PRO A 362 -1.05 1.27 39.82
N ASN A 363 0.03 0.53 39.55
CA ASN A 363 1.31 1.08 39.11
C ASN A 363 1.27 1.64 37.68
N ASP A 364 0.34 1.15 36.86
CA ASP A 364 0.10 1.59 35.48
C ASP A 364 -1.02 2.63 35.37
N CYS A 365 -1.58 3.07 36.50
CA CYS A 365 -2.65 4.07 36.53
C CYS A 365 -2.15 5.43 36.00
N PRO A 366 -2.80 6.02 34.97
CA PRO A 366 -2.46 7.34 34.47
C PRO A 366 -2.54 8.40 35.57
N LEU A 367 -1.60 9.35 35.56
CA LEU A 367 -1.49 10.39 36.60
C LEU A 367 -2.78 11.24 36.68
N GLU A 368 -3.42 11.45 35.55
CA GLU A 368 -4.62 12.27 35.37
C GLU A 368 -5.84 11.74 36.16
N ILE A 369 -5.97 10.41 36.31
CA ILE A 369 -7.10 9.77 36.99
C ILE A 369 -6.74 9.18 38.37
N LYS A 370 -5.45 9.16 38.74
CA LYS A 370 -4.95 8.48 39.93
C LYS A 370 -5.59 8.94 41.24
N SER A 371 -5.85 10.23 41.38
CA SER A 371 -6.52 10.81 42.56
C SER A 371 -7.97 10.33 42.69
N GLN A 372 -8.71 10.29 41.58
CA GLN A 372 -10.11 9.90 41.52
C GLN A 372 -10.30 8.40 41.75
N VAL A 373 -9.42 7.55 41.19
CA VAL A 373 -9.40 6.10 41.43
C VAL A 373 -9.13 5.80 42.90
N SER A 374 -8.17 6.50 43.52
CA SER A 374 -7.82 6.30 44.93
C SER A 374 -8.96 6.71 45.89
N GLN A 375 -9.74 7.74 45.52
CA GLN A 375 -10.93 8.16 46.28
C GLN A 375 -12.09 7.16 46.14
N ASN A 376 -12.30 6.58 44.95
CA ASN A 376 -13.33 5.56 44.72
C ASN A 376 -12.98 4.20 45.35
N GLY A 377 -11.71 3.85 45.51
CA GLY A 377 -11.26 2.62 46.18
C GLY A 377 -11.45 2.62 47.71
N ALA A 378 -11.64 3.79 48.33
CA ALA A 378 -11.85 3.94 49.78
C ALA A 378 -13.33 4.01 50.20
N GLY A 379 -14.26 3.96 49.24
CA GLY A 379 -15.71 3.95 49.47
C GLY A 379 -16.33 2.65 48.96
N ASN A 380 -16.74 1.80 49.90
CA ASN A 380 -17.40 0.50 49.75
C ASN A 380 -18.14 0.21 48.43
N ALA A 381 -18.06 -1.08 48.08
CA ALA A 381 -19.15 -1.87 47.53
C ALA A 381 -20.52 -1.43 48.09
N ALA A 382 -21.24 -0.64 47.30
CA ALA A 382 -22.67 -0.44 47.41
C ALA A 382 -23.13 -0.12 45.99
N GLY A 383 -24.02 -0.97 45.47
CA GLY A 383 -24.63 -0.81 44.16
C GLY A 383 -25.10 0.63 43.98
N ARG A 384 -24.44 1.35 43.08
CA ARG A 384 -25.02 2.50 42.40
C ARG A 384 -25.52 1.99 41.07
N GLU A 385 -26.71 1.41 41.11
CA GLU A 385 -27.65 1.61 40.02
C GLU A 385 -27.78 3.12 39.87
N CYS A 386 -27.02 3.67 38.93
CA CYS A 386 -27.28 5.00 38.43
C CYS A 386 -28.58 4.85 37.67
N ALA A 387 -29.70 5.09 38.36
CA ALA A 387 -30.99 5.29 37.76
C ALA A 387 -30.81 6.38 36.70
N SER A 388 -30.61 5.95 35.45
CA SER A 388 -30.84 6.81 34.30
C SER A 388 -32.27 7.27 34.45
N GLN A 389 -32.44 8.55 34.72
CA GLN A 389 -33.69 9.25 34.51
C GLN A 389 -34.10 9.02 33.06
N GLU A 390 -34.90 7.98 32.81
CA GLU A 390 -35.84 7.95 31.70
C GLU A 390 -36.95 8.95 32.02
N ALA A 391 -36.57 10.22 32.08
CA ALA A 391 -37.48 11.34 32.13
C ALA A 391 -37.43 12.01 30.76
N GLY A 392 -38.32 11.54 29.88
CA GLY A 392 -38.83 12.32 28.76
C GLY A 392 -37.91 12.44 27.54
N ALA A 393 -37.91 11.42 26.68
CA ALA A 393 -37.53 11.59 25.27
C ALA A 393 -38.44 10.81 24.32
N ALA A 394 -39.75 10.79 24.59
CA ALA A 394 -40.76 10.41 23.60
C ALA A 394 -40.98 11.51 22.53
N SER A 395 -39.91 12.18 22.09
CA SER A 395 -39.98 13.27 21.10
C SER A 395 -38.86 13.23 20.04
N GLY A 396 -38.04 12.17 20.00
CA GLY A 396 -36.91 12.05 19.05
C GLY A 396 -37.12 11.11 17.86
N CYS A 397 -38.23 10.37 17.79
CA CYS A 397 -38.33 9.20 16.90
C CYS A 397 -38.84 9.48 15.47
N ASP A 398 -39.28 10.70 15.14
CA ASP A 398 -39.93 10.93 13.84
C ASP A 398 -38.94 11.20 12.68
N MET A 399 -37.67 11.49 12.98
CA MET A 399 -36.68 11.85 11.95
C MET A 399 -36.07 10.64 11.21
N TYR A 400 -36.11 9.45 11.79
CA TYR A 400 -35.45 8.25 11.26
C TYR A 400 -36.46 7.20 10.81
N LEU A 401 -36.11 6.48 9.74
CA LEU A 401 -36.90 5.36 9.24
C LEU A 401 -36.90 4.25 10.30
N THR A 402 -38.09 3.76 10.62
CA THR A 402 -38.32 2.64 11.54
C THR A 402 -38.76 1.41 10.75
N MET A 403 -38.59 0.23 11.34
CA MET A 403 -39.08 -1.00 10.73
C MET A 403 -40.61 -0.96 10.57
N ASP A 404 -41.09 -1.20 9.35
CA ASP A 404 -42.51 -1.24 9.00
C ASP A 404 -43.11 -2.64 9.03
N LEU A 405 -42.25 -3.66 9.10
CA LEU A 405 -42.64 -5.06 9.23
C LEU A 405 -42.70 -5.50 10.71
N PRO A 406 -43.59 -6.44 11.05
CA PRO A 406 -43.61 -7.01 12.39
C PRO A 406 -42.42 -7.95 12.61
N ASP A 407 -42.08 -8.25 13.86
CA ASP A 407 -40.87 -9.00 14.20
C ASP A 407 -40.87 -10.44 13.65
N GLU A 408 -42.04 -11.04 13.45
CA GLU A 408 -42.20 -12.36 12.86
C GLU A 408 -41.77 -12.41 11.37
N CYS A 409 -41.65 -11.25 10.73
CA CYS A 409 -41.13 -11.13 9.37
C CYS A 409 -39.60 -10.98 9.30
N LEU A 410 -38.91 -10.90 10.45
CA LEU A 410 -37.47 -10.75 10.55
C LEU A 410 -36.83 -12.10 10.93
N PHE A 411 -36.29 -12.80 9.94
CA PHE A 411 -35.77 -14.15 10.13
C PHE A 411 -34.25 -14.13 10.30
N ILE A 412 -33.77 -14.57 11.46
CA ILE A 412 -32.35 -14.92 11.64
C ILE A 412 -32.14 -16.32 11.06
N VAL A 413 -31.22 -16.44 10.11
CA VAL A 413 -30.90 -17.71 9.45
C VAL A 413 -29.52 -18.16 9.91
N ASP A 414 -29.49 -19.00 10.94
CA ASP A 414 -28.27 -19.57 11.55
C ASP A 414 -28.26 -21.11 11.55
N LYS A 415 -29.33 -21.75 11.03
CA LYS A 415 -29.49 -23.21 10.89
C LYS A 415 -29.80 -23.62 9.46
N ALA A 416 -29.39 -24.84 9.10
CA ALA A 416 -29.62 -25.42 7.77
C ALA A 416 -31.12 -25.43 7.37
N ALA A 417 -32.01 -25.85 8.28
CA ALA A 417 -33.45 -25.90 7.98
C ALA A 417 -34.06 -24.52 7.66
N GLN A 418 -33.63 -23.47 8.38
CA GLN A 418 -34.05 -22.09 8.09
C GLN A 418 -33.47 -21.62 6.75
N PHE A 419 -32.22 -22.00 6.45
CA PHE A 419 -31.58 -21.67 5.19
C PHE A 419 -32.32 -22.29 4.00
N ASP A 420 -32.73 -23.56 4.11
CA ASP A 420 -33.48 -24.24 3.06
C ASP A 420 -34.87 -23.62 2.85
N GLN A 421 -35.56 -23.27 3.94
CA GLN A 421 -36.84 -22.55 3.88
C GLN A 421 -36.69 -21.19 3.20
N MET A 422 -35.70 -20.40 3.60
CA MET A 422 -35.36 -19.13 2.98
C MET A 422 -35.07 -19.32 1.49
N LEU A 423 -34.20 -20.27 1.13
CA LEU A 423 -33.80 -20.50 -0.25
C LEU A 423 -34.99 -20.88 -1.14
N ASN A 424 -35.92 -21.68 -0.64
CA ASN A 424 -37.13 -22.05 -1.36
C ASN A 424 -38.08 -20.85 -1.56
N HIS A 425 -38.19 -19.96 -0.57
CA HIS A 425 -38.95 -18.72 -0.70
C HIS A 425 -38.30 -17.77 -1.73
N LEU A 426 -37.00 -17.48 -1.58
CA LEU A 426 -36.28 -16.55 -2.47
C LEU A 426 -36.30 -16.96 -3.94
N LYS A 427 -36.42 -18.27 -4.27
CA LYS A 427 -36.56 -18.74 -5.65
C LYS A 427 -37.85 -18.28 -6.35
N GLN A 428 -38.88 -17.93 -5.58
CA GLN A 428 -40.18 -17.50 -6.10
C GLN A 428 -40.23 -15.97 -6.31
N GLU A 429 -39.28 -15.25 -5.72
CA GLU A 429 -39.17 -13.80 -5.82
C GLU A 429 -38.60 -13.38 -7.16
N HIS A 430 -39.11 -12.26 -7.68
CA HIS A 430 -38.62 -11.66 -8.93
C HIS A 430 -37.58 -10.57 -8.67
N THR A 431 -37.65 -9.95 -7.48
CA THR A 431 -36.72 -8.92 -7.04
C THR A 431 -36.40 -9.14 -5.58
N ILE A 432 -35.12 -9.06 -5.23
CA ILE A 432 -34.64 -9.10 -3.85
C ILE A 432 -33.76 -7.88 -3.59
N TYR A 433 -33.67 -7.49 -2.32
CA TYR A 433 -32.93 -6.33 -1.89
C TYR A 433 -31.86 -6.75 -0.90
N LEU A 434 -30.60 -6.44 -1.17
CA LEU A 434 -29.48 -6.96 -0.41
C LEU A 434 -28.59 -5.85 0.14
N ASP A 435 -28.08 -6.14 1.33
CA ASP A 435 -27.05 -5.38 2.01
C ASP A 435 -26.11 -6.37 2.73
N SER A 436 -24.99 -5.91 3.28
CA SER A 436 -24.12 -6.76 4.09
C SER A 436 -23.40 -6.02 5.21
N GLU A 437 -23.19 -6.71 6.33
CA GLU A 437 -22.42 -6.19 7.46
C GLU A 437 -21.20 -7.04 7.76
N TRP A 438 -20.07 -6.38 8.02
CA TRP A 438 -18.78 -7.03 8.27
C TRP A 438 -17.99 -6.35 9.38
N MET A 439 -17.18 -7.14 10.08
CA MET A 439 -16.22 -6.63 11.06
C MET A 439 -14.92 -6.25 10.35
N GLN A 440 -14.41 -5.04 10.61
CA GLN A 440 -13.11 -4.62 10.10
C GLN A 440 -12.00 -5.16 11.00
N ASN A 441 -11.06 -5.91 10.42
CA ASN A 441 -9.84 -6.31 11.11
C ASN A 441 -8.78 -5.21 10.97
N VAL A 442 -8.08 -4.91 12.06
CA VAL A 442 -7.08 -3.83 12.09
C VAL A 442 -5.92 -4.11 11.12
N CYS A 443 -5.39 -5.33 11.15
CA CYS A 443 -4.25 -5.76 10.31
C CYS A 443 -4.63 -6.76 9.21
N GLY A 444 -5.81 -7.39 9.31
CA GLY A 444 -6.28 -8.42 8.40
C GLY A 444 -7.43 -7.99 7.48
N ASP A 445 -7.96 -8.96 6.74
CA ASP A 445 -9.12 -8.76 5.88
C ASP A 445 -10.42 -8.64 6.69
N SER A 446 -11.36 -7.82 6.23
CA SER A 446 -12.70 -7.74 6.84
C SER A 446 -13.40 -9.10 6.86
N GLN A 447 -14.09 -9.39 7.95
CA GLN A 447 -14.85 -10.62 8.15
C GLN A 447 -16.33 -10.36 7.92
N LEU A 448 -16.90 -10.93 6.86
CA LEU A 448 -18.34 -10.91 6.63
C LEU A 448 -19.08 -11.56 7.81
N CYS A 449 -20.06 -10.85 8.37
CA CYS A 449 -20.78 -11.27 9.56
C CYS A 449 -22.25 -11.57 9.26
N VAL A 450 -22.94 -10.67 8.54
CA VAL A 450 -24.37 -10.81 8.22
C VAL A 450 -24.58 -10.47 6.74
N LEU A 451 -25.39 -11.28 6.06
CA LEU A 451 -25.93 -10.96 4.74
C LEU A 451 -27.43 -10.74 4.89
N GLN A 452 -27.91 -9.55 4.52
CA GLN A 452 -29.32 -9.21 4.60
C GLN A 452 -29.98 -9.38 3.23
N ILE A 453 -31.14 -10.04 3.19
CA ILE A 453 -31.96 -10.16 1.98
C ILE A 453 -33.42 -9.84 2.34
N ALA A 454 -33.90 -8.70 1.87
CA ALA A 454 -35.30 -8.31 1.96
C ALA A 454 -36.08 -8.72 0.71
N THR A 455 -37.35 -9.05 0.94
CA THR A 455 -38.40 -9.37 -0.04
C THR A 455 -39.58 -8.42 0.19
N GLY A 456 -40.70 -8.63 -0.52
CA GLY A 456 -41.92 -7.85 -0.32
C GLY A 456 -42.40 -7.81 1.14
N HIS A 457 -42.26 -8.93 1.86
CA HIS A 457 -42.89 -9.12 3.17
C HIS A 457 -41.95 -9.64 4.27
N ASN A 458 -40.74 -10.05 3.94
CA ASN A 458 -39.79 -10.63 4.89
C ASN A 458 -38.39 -10.07 4.73
N VAL A 459 -37.61 -10.08 5.81
CA VAL A 459 -36.17 -9.79 5.80
C VAL A 459 -35.42 -10.96 6.43
N TYR A 460 -34.50 -11.53 5.66
CA TYR A 460 -33.61 -12.59 6.11
C TYR A 460 -32.26 -11.99 6.52
N LEU A 461 -31.87 -12.22 7.76
CA LEU A 461 -30.56 -11.89 8.31
C LEU A 461 -29.76 -13.18 8.41
N ILE A 462 -28.94 -13.46 7.40
CA ILE A 462 -28.19 -14.70 7.30
C ILE A 462 -26.90 -14.57 8.09
N ASP A 463 -26.69 -15.47 9.06
CA ASP A 463 -25.48 -15.50 9.87
C ASP A 463 -24.32 -16.16 9.10
N CYS A 464 -23.44 -15.33 8.54
CA CYS A 464 -22.26 -15.79 7.79
C CYS A 464 -21.18 -16.42 8.68
N LEU A 465 -21.28 -16.30 10.01
CA LEU A 465 -20.37 -16.89 10.98
C LEU A 465 -20.83 -18.27 11.50
N ALA A 466 -22.07 -18.68 11.23
CA ALA A 466 -22.65 -19.96 11.63
C ALA A 466 -22.08 -21.17 10.85
N ARG A 467 -20.75 -21.29 10.75
CA ARG A 467 -20.03 -22.26 9.90
C ARG A 467 -20.30 -23.73 10.27
N GLU A 468 -20.62 -23.99 11.54
CA GLU A 468 -20.97 -25.33 12.02
C GLU A 468 -22.32 -25.80 11.46
N ASN A 469 -23.24 -24.86 11.25
CA ASN A 469 -24.61 -25.15 10.79
C ASN A 469 -24.78 -24.91 9.28
N LEU A 470 -24.08 -23.92 8.72
CA LEU A 470 -24.18 -23.50 7.31
C LEU A 470 -22.93 -23.89 6.52
N ARG A 471 -22.98 -25.10 5.97
CA ARG A 471 -21.94 -25.71 5.13
C ARG A 471 -21.78 -25.02 3.77
N SER A 472 -20.62 -25.23 3.13
CA SER A 472 -20.29 -24.69 1.79
C SER A 472 -21.34 -24.96 0.71
N GLU A 473 -22.08 -26.06 0.80
CA GLU A 473 -23.14 -26.39 -0.17
C GLU A 473 -24.31 -25.40 -0.12
N HIS A 474 -24.73 -24.97 1.06
CA HIS A 474 -25.78 -23.96 1.21
C HIS A 474 -25.41 -22.67 0.48
N TRP A 475 -24.17 -22.21 0.66
CA TRP A 475 -23.65 -21.01 0.00
C TRP A 475 -23.53 -21.18 -1.53
N ARG A 476 -23.07 -22.35 -2.02
CA ARG A 476 -23.08 -22.65 -3.45
C ARG A 476 -24.49 -22.63 -4.02
N LEU A 477 -25.47 -23.19 -3.31
CA LEU A 477 -26.87 -23.20 -3.73
C LEU A 477 -27.47 -21.78 -3.74
N LEU A 478 -27.16 -20.94 -2.75
CA LEU A 478 -27.55 -19.53 -2.74
C LEU A 478 -26.93 -18.78 -3.92
N GLY A 479 -25.64 -19.01 -4.17
CA GLY A 479 -24.92 -18.52 -5.34
C GLY A 479 -25.59 -18.90 -6.66
N ALA A 480 -25.84 -20.19 -6.87
CA ALA A 480 -26.40 -20.74 -8.10
C ALA A 480 -27.87 -20.36 -8.33
N ASN A 481 -28.71 -20.52 -7.30
CA ASN A 481 -30.17 -20.42 -7.44
C ASN A 481 -30.70 -18.99 -7.29
N ILE A 482 -29.98 -18.15 -6.54
CA ILE A 482 -30.39 -16.77 -6.26
C ILE A 482 -29.46 -15.80 -6.97
N PHE A 483 -28.20 -15.68 -6.54
CA PHE A 483 -27.29 -14.64 -7.05
C PHE A 483 -27.01 -14.75 -8.56
N ASN A 484 -26.83 -15.95 -9.09
CA ASN A 484 -26.56 -16.18 -10.52
C ASN A 484 -27.83 -16.33 -11.37
N ASN A 485 -29.02 -16.36 -10.75
CA ASN A 485 -30.29 -16.51 -11.45
C ASN A 485 -30.69 -15.19 -12.10
N VAL A 486 -30.61 -15.13 -13.44
CA VAL A 486 -30.89 -13.91 -14.23
C VAL A 486 -32.35 -13.45 -14.14
N ASN A 487 -33.27 -14.31 -13.70
CA ASN A 487 -34.69 -13.98 -13.55
C ASN A 487 -35.02 -13.32 -12.21
N ILE A 488 -34.06 -13.25 -11.29
CA ILE A 488 -34.18 -12.56 -10.00
C ILE A 488 -33.32 -11.30 -10.07
N LEU A 489 -33.95 -10.14 -9.98
CA LEU A 489 -33.27 -8.85 -9.90
C LEU A 489 -32.71 -8.63 -8.49
N LYS A 490 -31.42 -8.33 -8.39
CA LYS A 490 -30.69 -8.06 -7.14
C LYS A 490 -30.51 -6.57 -7.00
N VAL A 491 -31.24 -5.94 -6.11
CA VAL A 491 -31.16 -4.52 -5.84
C VAL A 491 -30.28 -4.29 -4.63
N GLY A 492 -29.29 -3.42 -4.73
CA GLY A 492 -28.41 -3.02 -3.62
C GLY A 492 -27.96 -1.59 -3.77
N PHE A 493 -27.09 -1.13 -2.88
CA PHE A 493 -26.55 0.24 -2.92
C PHE A 493 -25.03 0.22 -2.81
N SER A 494 -24.33 0.76 -3.82
CA SER A 494 -22.86 0.74 -3.89
C SER A 494 -22.26 -0.68 -3.85
N MET A 495 -22.86 -1.62 -4.59
CA MET A 495 -22.68 -3.07 -4.42
C MET A 495 -21.28 -3.63 -4.72
N VAL A 496 -20.37 -2.85 -5.30
CA VAL A 496 -19.02 -3.32 -5.66
C VAL A 496 -18.27 -3.83 -4.42
N SER A 497 -18.36 -3.11 -3.30
CA SER A 497 -17.74 -3.49 -2.02
C SER A 497 -18.33 -4.79 -1.49
N ASP A 498 -19.65 -4.85 -1.45
CA ASP A 498 -20.44 -5.94 -0.87
C ASP A 498 -20.20 -7.24 -1.64
N LEU A 499 -20.30 -7.20 -2.97
CA LEU A 499 -20.05 -8.36 -3.82
C LEU A 499 -18.59 -8.84 -3.72
N SER A 500 -17.64 -7.92 -3.57
CA SER A 500 -16.21 -8.26 -3.35
C SER A 500 -16.01 -8.97 -2.00
N VAL A 501 -16.61 -8.46 -0.93
CA VAL A 501 -16.56 -9.08 0.39
C VAL A 501 -17.27 -10.44 0.39
N LEU A 502 -18.44 -10.54 -0.22
CA LEU A 502 -19.20 -11.79 -0.37
C LEU A 502 -18.40 -12.85 -1.14
N GLN A 503 -17.84 -12.50 -2.30
CA GLN A 503 -17.10 -13.44 -3.15
C GLN A 503 -15.81 -13.94 -2.49
N ARG A 504 -15.15 -13.11 -1.69
CA ARG A 504 -13.96 -13.50 -0.93
C ARG A 504 -14.31 -14.35 0.31
N SER A 505 -15.45 -14.07 0.94
CA SER A 505 -15.80 -14.67 2.24
C SER A 505 -16.59 -15.98 2.13
N LEU A 506 -17.37 -16.15 1.06
CA LEU A 506 -18.29 -17.26 0.89
C LEU A 506 -18.11 -17.94 -0.48
N PRO A 507 -18.27 -19.27 -0.59
CA PRO A 507 -18.12 -20.00 -1.85
C PRO A 507 -19.36 -19.86 -2.76
N LEU A 508 -19.82 -18.63 -3.02
CA LEU A 508 -21.01 -18.31 -3.81
C LEU A 508 -20.81 -18.51 -5.32
N GLN A 509 -19.57 -18.51 -5.82
CA GLN A 509 -19.26 -18.63 -7.25
C GLN A 509 -20.02 -17.61 -8.12
N LEU A 510 -20.00 -16.34 -7.70
CA LEU A 510 -20.70 -15.25 -8.38
C LEU A 510 -20.22 -15.07 -9.82
N ARG A 511 -21.14 -15.03 -10.79
CA ARG A 511 -20.88 -14.84 -12.23
C ARG A 511 -20.97 -13.37 -12.62
N LEU A 512 -20.07 -12.56 -12.07
CA LEU A 512 -20.08 -11.09 -12.23
C LEU A 512 -19.68 -10.57 -13.63
N GLN A 513 -19.37 -11.46 -14.58
CA GLN A 513 -19.06 -11.11 -15.98
C GLN A 513 -20.29 -10.61 -16.75
N MET A 514 -21.50 -11.03 -16.37
CA MET A 514 -22.76 -10.65 -17.01
C MET A 514 -23.75 -10.11 -15.96
N PRO A 515 -23.49 -8.93 -15.38
CA PRO A 515 -24.21 -8.41 -14.21
C PRO A 515 -25.59 -7.80 -14.53
N ASN A 516 -26.27 -8.27 -15.59
CA ASN A 516 -27.50 -7.67 -16.09
C ASN A 516 -28.71 -7.81 -15.15
N HIS A 517 -28.57 -8.62 -14.10
CA HIS A 517 -29.58 -8.87 -13.08
C HIS A 517 -29.21 -8.25 -11.72
N TYR A 518 -28.27 -7.31 -11.71
CA TYR A 518 -27.90 -6.51 -10.54
C TYR A 518 -28.27 -5.05 -10.81
N LEU A 519 -28.98 -4.41 -9.89
CA LEU A 519 -29.29 -2.99 -9.95
C LEU A 519 -28.68 -2.28 -8.74
N ASP A 520 -27.67 -1.45 -9.00
CA ASP A 520 -27.10 -0.57 -7.98
C ASP A 520 -27.92 0.72 -7.92
N LEU A 521 -28.65 0.93 -6.82
CA LEU A 521 -29.46 2.13 -6.60
C LEU A 521 -28.60 3.40 -6.57
N ARG A 522 -27.32 3.32 -6.20
CA ARG A 522 -26.41 4.48 -6.28
C ARG A 522 -26.14 4.86 -7.73
N ASN A 523 -25.88 3.89 -8.60
CA ASN A 523 -25.67 4.17 -10.03
C ASN A 523 -26.96 4.67 -10.70
N LEU A 524 -28.11 4.09 -10.34
CA LEU A 524 -29.41 4.56 -10.79
C LEU A 524 -29.64 6.02 -10.35
N TRP A 525 -29.34 6.33 -9.09
CA TRP A 525 -29.44 7.68 -8.54
C TRP A 525 -28.59 8.69 -9.31
N LEU A 526 -27.32 8.35 -9.58
CA LEU A 526 -26.42 9.18 -10.37
C LEU A 526 -26.91 9.36 -11.81
N GLU A 527 -27.55 8.35 -12.41
CA GLU A 527 -28.17 8.49 -13.73
C GLU A 527 -29.37 9.45 -13.69
N LEU A 528 -30.22 9.37 -12.65
CA LEU A 528 -31.34 10.30 -12.47
C LEU A 528 -30.87 11.75 -12.28
N LYS A 529 -29.73 11.97 -11.59
CA LYS A 529 -29.11 13.29 -11.42
C LYS A 529 -28.64 13.95 -12.71
N LYS A 530 -28.40 13.18 -13.79
CA LYS A 530 -28.00 13.73 -15.09
C LYS A 530 -29.15 14.47 -15.79
N GLN A 531 -30.38 14.29 -15.34
CA GLN A 531 -31.53 14.99 -15.91
C GLN A 531 -31.45 16.49 -15.61
N ARG A 532 -31.63 17.32 -16.66
CA ARG A 532 -31.41 18.77 -16.62
C ARG A 532 -32.15 19.48 -15.48
N PHE A 533 -33.38 19.05 -15.17
CA PHE A 533 -34.22 19.63 -14.12
C PHE A 533 -34.30 18.76 -12.86
N GLY A 534 -33.54 17.65 -12.82
CA GLY A 534 -33.65 16.63 -11.80
C GLY A 534 -34.98 15.89 -11.87
N VAL A 535 -35.25 15.12 -10.82
CA VAL A 535 -36.50 14.38 -10.64
C VAL A 535 -37.10 14.82 -9.31
N GLU A 536 -38.37 15.22 -9.32
CA GLU A 536 -39.11 15.52 -8.10
C GLU A 536 -39.60 14.24 -7.45
N LEU A 537 -39.12 13.98 -6.24
CA LEU A 537 -39.55 12.86 -5.39
C LEU A 537 -40.41 13.41 -4.25
N PRO A 538 -41.14 12.55 -3.51
CA PRO A 538 -42.15 12.99 -2.55
C PRO A 538 -41.64 13.98 -1.49
N TYR A 539 -40.35 13.93 -1.15
CA TYR A 539 -39.74 14.75 -0.10
C TYR A 539 -38.49 15.52 -0.55
N GLY A 540 -38.23 15.61 -1.85
CA GLY A 540 -37.12 16.42 -2.36
C GLY A 540 -36.76 16.17 -3.82
N ASN A 541 -35.98 17.09 -4.38
CA ASN A 541 -35.47 16.97 -5.74
C ASN A 541 -34.11 16.23 -5.73
N VAL A 542 -33.96 15.27 -6.66
CA VAL A 542 -32.74 14.46 -6.83
C VAL A 542 -31.47 15.31 -7.01
N ASN A 543 -31.53 16.47 -7.66
CA ASN A 543 -30.35 17.33 -7.89
C ASN A 543 -29.92 18.14 -6.66
N ARG A 544 -30.76 18.20 -5.62
CA ARG A 544 -30.49 18.95 -4.38
C ARG A 544 -30.12 18.07 -3.20
N THR A 545 -30.07 16.76 -3.42
CA THR A 545 -29.86 15.74 -2.40
C THR A 545 -28.47 15.12 -2.55
N GLY A 546 -27.91 14.59 -1.47
CA GLY A 546 -26.60 13.94 -1.49
C GLY A 546 -26.59 12.61 -2.27
N ASP A 547 -25.51 11.85 -2.11
CA ASP A 547 -25.29 10.57 -2.79
C ASP A 547 -25.24 9.38 -1.83
N ALA A 548 -25.55 9.55 -0.55
CA ALA A 548 -25.59 8.47 0.43
C ALA A 548 -26.98 7.83 0.50
N LEU A 549 -27.07 6.57 0.92
CA LEU A 549 -28.35 5.85 1.05
C LEU A 549 -29.36 6.60 1.95
N THR A 550 -28.88 7.24 3.02
CA THR A 550 -29.73 8.07 3.88
C THR A 550 -30.31 9.30 3.16
N ASP A 551 -29.67 9.81 2.12
CA ASP A 551 -30.16 10.94 1.33
C ASP A 551 -31.27 10.48 0.38
N LEU A 552 -31.09 9.29 -0.23
CA LEU A 552 -32.13 8.64 -1.03
C LEU A 552 -33.36 8.31 -0.19
N SER A 553 -33.15 7.74 1.02
CA SER A 553 -34.22 7.48 1.98
C SER A 553 -34.96 8.76 2.34
N LEU A 554 -34.25 9.86 2.60
CA LEU A 554 -34.88 11.14 2.91
C LEU A 554 -35.71 11.66 1.72
N ALA A 555 -35.16 11.64 0.50
CA ALA A 555 -35.85 12.15 -0.68
C ALA A 555 -37.09 11.33 -1.07
N CYS A 556 -37.03 10.00 -0.88
CA CYS A 556 -38.10 9.08 -1.25
C CYS A 556 -39.14 8.90 -0.14
N LEU A 557 -38.69 8.78 1.11
CA LEU A 557 -39.48 8.31 2.26
C LEU A 557 -39.66 9.38 3.34
N GLY A 558 -39.00 10.54 3.23
CA GLY A 558 -39.09 11.64 4.19
C GLY A 558 -38.31 11.42 5.48
N LYS A 559 -37.62 10.28 5.61
CA LYS A 559 -36.91 9.88 6.83
C LYS A 559 -35.46 9.48 6.52
N LYS A 560 -34.55 9.84 7.43
CA LYS A 560 -33.13 9.45 7.34
C LYS A 560 -32.91 8.03 7.86
N LEU A 561 -31.77 7.43 7.54
CA LEU A 561 -31.34 6.18 8.17
C LEU A 561 -30.51 6.48 9.43
N ASN A 562 -30.77 5.73 10.50
CA ASN A 562 -30.04 5.87 11.74
C ASN A 562 -28.72 5.12 11.66
N LYS A 563 -27.59 5.83 11.68
CA LYS A 563 -26.24 5.25 11.53
C LYS A 563 -25.62 4.72 12.83
N SER A 564 -26.36 4.74 13.94
CA SER A 564 -25.80 4.46 15.27
C SER A 564 -25.17 3.06 15.40
N ASN A 565 -25.66 2.08 14.64
CA ASN A 565 -25.18 0.70 14.67
C ASN A 565 -24.32 0.33 13.45
N GLN A 566 -24.01 1.29 12.56
CA GLN A 566 -23.13 1.06 11.40
C GLN A 566 -21.73 0.59 11.84
N CYS A 567 -21.18 1.20 12.88
CA CYS A 567 -19.92 0.80 13.49
C CYS A 567 -20.24 0.01 14.77
N SER A 568 -20.51 -1.28 14.65
CA SER A 568 -20.86 -2.17 15.76
C SER A 568 -20.06 -3.47 15.69
N ASN A 569 -20.02 -4.23 16.79
CA ASN A 569 -19.45 -5.57 16.75
C ASN A 569 -20.43 -6.55 16.08
N TRP A 570 -20.39 -6.61 14.75
CA TRP A 570 -21.24 -7.50 13.96
C TRP A 570 -20.91 -8.99 14.12
N ALA A 571 -19.78 -9.33 14.73
CA ALA A 571 -19.43 -10.71 15.05
C ALA A 571 -20.07 -11.20 16.37
N ASN A 572 -20.71 -10.32 17.14
CA ASN A 572 -21.32 -10.69 18.41
C ASN A 572 -22.49 -11.67 18.22
N ARG A 573 -22.56 -12.73 19.05
CA ARG A 573 -23.62 -13.74 19.00
C ARG A 573 -24.17 -14.03 20.40
N PRO A 574 -25.47 -13.81 20.67
CA PRO A 574 -26.48 -13.29 19.73
C PRO A 574 -26.26 -11.80 19.36
N LEU A 575 -26.81 -11.38 18.21
CA LEU A 575 -26.85 -9.95 17.85
C LEU A 575 -27.81 -9.20 18.79
N ARG A 576 -27.51 -7.93 19.10
CA ARG A 576 -28.44 -7.06 19.82
C ARG A 576 -29.68 -6.79 19.00
N ARG A 577 -30.81 -6.52 19.68
CA ARG A 577 -32.06 -6.12 19.04
C ARG A 577 -31.89 -4.93 18.09
N GLU A 578 -31.10 -3.94 18.49
CA GLU A 578 -30.82 -2.76 17.65
C GLU A 578 -29.99 -3.09 16.40
N GLN A 579 -29.06 -4.05 16.48
CA GLN A 579 -28.30 -4.52 15.33
C GLN A 579 -29.21 -5.25 14.34
N ILE A 580 -30.12 -6.09 14.84
CA ILE A 580 -31.13 -6.79 14.03
C ILE A 580 -32.01 -5.78 13.28
N LEU A 581 -32.53 -4.78 13.99
CA LEU A 581 -33.38 -3.74 13.40
C LEU A 581 -32.61 -2.91 12.36
N TYR A 582 -31.40 -2.45 12.70
CA TYR A 582 -30.55 -1.68 11.79
C TYR A 582 -30.30 -2.46 10.49
N ALA A 583 -29.79 -3.69 10.61
CA ALA A 583 -29.47 -4.53 9.47
C ALA A 583 -30.70 -4.80 8.59
N ALA A 584 -31.85 -5.05 9.23
CA ALA A 584 -33.07 -5.30 8.49
C ALA A 584 -33.60 -4.04 7.78
N ILE A 585 -33.48 -2.85 8.40
CA ILE A 585 -33.87 -1.57 7.80
C ILE A 585 -32.99 -1.26 6.58
N ASP A 586 -31.69 -1.54 6.64
CA ASP A 586 -30.77 -1.24 5.53
C ASP A 586 -31.10 -2.04 4.27
N ALA A 587 -31.58 -3.29 4.40
CA ALA A 587 -32.14 -4.03 3.26
C ALA A 587 -33.58 -3.60 2.89
N ARG A 588 -34.45 -3.37 3.89
CA ARG A 588 -35.86 -3.00 3.67
C ARG A 588 -36.02 -1.63 3.01
N CYS A 589 -35.17 -0.66 3.33
CA CYS A 589 -35.25 0.68 2.78
C CYS A 589 -34.98 0.70 1.27
N LEU A 590 -34.14 -0.21 0.76
CA LEU A 590 -33.88 -0.36 -0.68
C LEU A 590 -35.17 -0.73 -1.43
N LEU A 591 -36.00 -1.60 -0.85
CA LEU A 591 -37.32 -1.93 -1.40
C LEU A 591 -38.22 -0.71 -1.48
N LEU A 592 -38.34 0.00 -0.36
CA LEU A 592 -39.20 1.18 -0.27
C LEU A 592 -38.76 2.26 -1.26
N ILE A 593 -37.45 2.54 -1.33
CA ILE A 593 -36.86 3.50 -2.28
C ILE A 593 -37.13 3.04 -3.72
N TYR A 594 -36.84 1.79 -4.05
CA TYR A 594 -37.05 1.26 -5.40
C TYR A 594 -38.52 1.40 -5.84
N ASN A 595 -39.47 1.05 -4.97
CA ASN A 595 -40.89 1.19 -5.25
C ASN A 595 -41.32 2.65 -5.40
N THR A 596 -40.77 3.56 -4.59
CA THR A 596 -41.01 5.00 -4.76
C THR A 596 -40.49 5.49 -6.11
N LEU A 597 -39.29 5.09 -6.52
CA LEU A 597 -38.72 5.46 -7.81
C LEU A 597 -39.57 4.93 -8.97
N LEU A 598 -40.02 3.67 -8.89
CA LEU A 598 -40.93 3.11 -9.89
C LEU A 598 -42.25 3.88 -10.00
N ALA A 599 -42.83 4.29 -8.87
CA ALA A 599 -44.11 4.98 -8.84
C ALA A 599 -44.03 6.47 -9.24
N ARG A 600 -42.88 7.12 -9.07
CA ARG A 600 -42.75 8.58 -9.20
C ARG A 600 -41.97 9.04 -10.44
N VAL A 601 -41.22 8.15 -11.08
CA VAL A 601 -40.34 8.52 -12.21
C VAL A 601 -40.85 7.91 -13.51
N SER A 602 -41.50 8.74 -14.36
CA SER A 602 -42.21 8.28 -15.56
C SER A 602 -41.34 7.53 -16.60
N SER A 603 -40.02 7.72 -16.59
CA SER A 603 -39.08 7.05 -17.52
C SER A 603 -38.02 6.23 -16.77
N ILE A 604 -38.38 5.71 -15.60
CA ILE A 604 -37.46 4.96 -14.73
C ILE A 604 -36.85 3.73 -15.42
N HIS A 605 -37.61 3.03 -16.27
CA HIS A 605 -37.13 1.82 -16.95
C HIS A 605 -35.89 2.10 -17.81
N VAL A 606 -35.87 3.23 -18.53
CA VAL A 606 -34.71 3.64 -19.34
C VAL A 606 -33.49 3.93 -18.45
N ALA A 607 -33.70 4.56 -17.29
CA ALA A 607 -32.63 4.83 -16.35
C ALA A 607 -32.11 3.53 -15.69
N ILE A 608 -32.99 2.59 -15.38
CA ILE A 608 -32.63 1.25 -14.87
C ILE A 608 -31.79 0.51 -15.89
N GLU A 609 -32.22 0.42 -17.16
CA GLU A 609 -31.46 -0.25 -18.22
C GLU A 609 -30.07 0.33 -18.40
N LYS A 610 -29.94 1.66 -18.42
CA LYS A 610 -28.64 2.34 -18.48
C LYS A 610 -27.76 2.06 -17.26
N SER A 611 -28.35 2.08 -16.06
CA SER A 611 -27.64 1.78 -14.81
C SER A 611 -27.10 0.35 -14.83
N ILE A 612 -27.95 -0.62 -15.18
CA ILE A 612 -27.56 -2.04 -15.29
C ILE A 612 -26.47 -2.23 -16.35
N ALA A 613 -26.62 -1.61 -17.54
CA ALA A 613 -25.62 -1.69 -18.60
C ALA A 613 -24.26 -1.08 -18.21
N SER A 614 -24.24 -0.17 -17.23
CA SER A 614 -23.02 0.44 -16.72
C SER A 614 -22.29 -0.38 -15.65
N ASN A 615 -22.91 -1.46 -15.15
CA ASN A 615 -22.32 -2.29 -14.11
C ASN A 615 -20.98 -2.91 -14.58
N ASN A 616 -19.95 -2.74 -13.76
CA ASN A 616 -18.66 -3.41 -13.96
C ASN A 616 -18.04 -3.78 -12.61
N PHE A 617 -18.36 -4.99 -12.14
CA PHE A 617 -17.87 -5.49 -10.85
C PHE A 617 -16.48 -6.14 -10.93
N LEU A 618 -15.87 -6.25 -12.12
CA LEU A 618 -14.59 -6.93 -12.34
C LEU A 618 -13.39 -5.97 -12.42
N ARG A 619 -13.60 -4.72 -12.85
CA ARG A 619 -12.54 -3.71 -12.84
C ARG A 619 -12.35 -3.16 -11.42
N ARG A 620 -11.11 -3.02 -10.97
CA ARG A 620 -10.77 -2.17 -9.82
C ARG A 620 -11.14 -0.73 -10.19
N GLY A 621 -12.36 -0.31 -9.90
CA GLY A 621 -12.77 1.09 -9.98
C GLY A 621 -11.86 1.94 -9.09
N ALA A 622 -11.73 3.23 -9.39
CA ALA A 622 -11.13 4.15 -8.44
C ALA A 622 -11.90 4.04 -7.12
N ASN A 623 -11.20 3.78 -6.00
CA ASN A 623 -11.83 3.86 -4.68
C ASN A 623 -12.35 5.29 -4.52
N ILE A 624 -13.66 5.48 -4.68
CA ILE A 624 -14.32 6.76 -4.43
C ILE A 624 -14.37 6.90 -2.91
N LYS A 625 -13.64 7.89 -2.39
CA LYS A 625 -13.54 8.20 -0.96
C LYS A 625 -14.87 8.67 -0.38
#